data_AF-A0A7W6P6Z4-F1
#
_entry.id   AF-A0A7W6P6Z4-F1
#
_cell.length_a   1.000
_cell.length_b   1.000
_cell.length_c   1.000
_cell.angle_alpha   90.00
_cell.angle_beta   90.00
_cell.angle_gamma   90.00
#
_symmetry.space_group_name_H-M   'P 1'
#
loop_
_entity.id
_entity.type
_entity.pdbx_description
1 polymer ?
#
loop_
_entity_poly.entity_id
_entity_poly.type
_entity_poly.pdbx_seq_one_letter_code
_entity_poly.pdbx_strand_id
1 'polypeptide(L)'
;MRALNITAIFLVVFCSLLKAQSTLSRNVSLNIERQKLSAVLAAIEEKGDFRFSYNSNILPVDSLVSIHENNLDIAEALDKLLGHQFEYRQSGNFVIIRYAPLELVLLINESVGNPEIYTISGQVIDKRTNKPIEDASIYEKNLLVSEISDGNGYFSMRLKNITQPISLTVSKENYKSTITHFLAEVNIRPRKENTGEAFISGNLDDVEKTWLGNALVTAQQKIQSVNIGGFISKAPFQFSLLPRLNSHGSLSGQVVNKFSLNVIGAYSAGVDGAEIGFGFNSDKSDVQYFQFAGGFNMVGGDVRGIQIGGFFNYVIGEVRAAQIALAYNRVGKNFEGFQVGGIYNKVNQDFSGMQVSLGLNDIGRNVDGFQIGALNLISDKQEGIQIGLGGNIIKGKSRGVQIGGIANLNKESDGLNIAGLANYTAATANGLQTGAINYAKNLKGVQLGIFNISDENDGYSIGLINIALKGYHQFSVGTNESTRYNFAYKGGSKRLYNMLMFGMNTKPSEKMYTGGLGFGKEMSLFRKISLNPEISSQLVYQGSWAVNLLNKFELPLNIRLTKWLAIQGGPSVNVYYTKQNTRIGEFGLLQEKHRDFTFKDSRYTGWIGWNVGLVVL
;
A
#
# COMPACT_ATOMS: atom_id res chain seq x y z
N MET A 1 5.40 5.56 54.03
CA MET A 1 5.62 6.93 54.58
C MET A 1 6.96 7.57 54.17
N ARG A 2 7.52 7.27 52.97
CA ARG A 2 8.72 7.97 52.45
C ARG A 2 8.49 8.72 51.13
N ALA A 3 7.33 8.56 50.49
CA ALA A 3 6.96 9.27 49.27
C ALA A 3 6.27 10.63 49.53
N LEU A 4 5.68 10.85 50.71
CA LEU A 4 4.96 12.10 51.03
C LEU A 4 5.92 13.26 51.38
N ASN A 5 7.14 12.95 51.85
CA ASN A 5 8.11 13.97 52.25
C ASN A 5 8.91 14.54 51.06
N ILE A 6 9.01 13.83 49.95
CA ILE A 6 9.76 14.31 48.76
C ILE A 6 8.88 15.25 47.91
N THR A 7 7.57 15.02 47.84
CA THR A 7 6.62 15.94 47.18
C THR A 7 6.45 17.26 47.95
N ALA A 8 6.48 17.24 49.29
CA ALA A 8 6.42 18.45 50.09
C ALA A 8 7.69 19.32 49.97
N ILE A 9 8.87 18.70 49.88
CA ILE A 9 10.14 19.43 49.70
C ILE A 9 10.24 20.02 48.27
N PHE A 10 9.72 19.32 47.25
CA PHE A 10 9.72 19.86 45.88
C PHE A 10 8.75 21.05 45.70
N LEU A 11 7.63 21.09 46.45
CA LEU A 11 6.69 22.22 46.41
C LEU A 11 7.24 23.48 47.12
N VAL A 12 8.02 23.31 48.18
CA VAL A 12 8.62 24.43 48.93
C VAL A 12 9.82 25.05 48.20
N VAL A 13 10.55 24.26 47.42
CA VAL A 13 11.67 24.75 46.58
C VAL A 13 11.15 25.47 45.32
N PHE A 14 9.96 25.16 44.82
CA PHE A 14 9.39 25.87 43.66
C PHE A 14 8.69 27.20 44.01
N CYS A 15 8.15 27.37 45.22
CA CYS A 15 7.56 28.64 45.65
C CYS A 15 8.59 29.75 45.94
N SER A 16 9.86 29.41 46.13
CA SER A 16 10.92 30.38 46.42
C SER A 16 11.58 30.99 45.16
N LEU A 17 11.17 30.56 43.97
CA LEU A 17 11.61 31.14 42.69
C LEU A 17 10.68 32.26 42.16
N LEU A 18 9.67 32.66 42.93
CA LEU A 18 8.77 33.77 42.61
C LEU A 18 9.24 35.08 43.27
N LYS A 19 10.43 35.56 42.92
CA LYS A 19 10.85 36.95 43.22
C LYS A 19 11.52 37.57 42.00
N ALA A 20 10.72 37.86 40.97
CA ALA A 20 11.19 38.60 39.80
C ALA A 20 10.20 39.66 39.32
N GLN A 21 9.26 40.11 40.18
CA GLN A 21 8.47 41.29 39.87
C GLN A 21 9.28 42.52 40.25
N SER A 22 9.55 43.39 39.26
CA SER A 22 10.20 44.69 39.49
C SER A 22 9.47 45.44 40.60
N THR A 23 10.22 46.08 41.50
CA THR A 23 9.65 46.85 42.61
C THR A 23 8.70 47.94 42.12
N LEU A 24 8.96 48.51 40.95
CA LEU A 24 8.11 49.53 40.32
C LEU A 24 6.79 48.98 39.78
N SER A 25 6.73 47.68 39.48
CA SER A 25 5.53 46.97 38.97
C SER A 25 4.77 46.24 40.08
N ARG A 26 5.07 46.51 41.36
CA ARG A 26 4.30 46.00 42.49
C ARG A 26 3.09 46.89 42.73
N ASN A 27 1.99 46.29 43.16
CA ASN A 27 0.74 47.01 43.35
C ASN A 27 0.64 47.54 44.79
N VAL A 28 0.19 48.77 44.93
CA VAL A 28 -0.06 49.44 46.20
C VAL A 28 -1.46 50.05 46.19
N SER A 29 -2.17 49.92 47.32
CA SER A 29 -3.42 50.64 47.57
C SER A 29 -3.14 51.83 48.47
N LEU A 30 -3.47 53.02 47.98
CA LEU A 30 -3.24 54.29 48.64
C LEU A 30 -4.58 54.99 48.83
N ASN A 31 -4.97 55.18 50.09
CA ASN A 31 -6.14 55.93 50.50
C ASN A 31 -5.66 57.06 51.41
N ILE A 32 -5.26 58.17 50.80
CA ILE A 32 -4.53 59.26 51.44
C ILE A 32 -5.25 60.57 51.15
N GLU A 33 -5.58 61.30 52.20
CA GLU A 33 -6.24 62.60 52.12
C GLU A 33 -5.37 63.67 52.79
N ARG A 34 -4.92 64.67 52.02
CA ARG A 34 -4.16 65.84 52.48
C ARG A 34 -2.97 65.50 53.40
N GLN A 35 -2.13 64.54 53.01
CA GLN A 35 -0.91 64.21 53.74
C GLN A 35 0.34 64.75 53.06
N LYS A 36 1.40 65.00 53.82
CA LYS A 36 2.70 65.41 53.26
C LYS A 36 3.26 64.33 52.35
N LEU A 37 3.74 64.69 51.16
CA LEU A 37 4.35 63.77 50.20
C LEU A 37 5.47 62.91 50.82
N SER A 38 6.29 63.47 51.72
CA SER A 38 7.29 62.73 52.50
C SER A 38 6.70 61.55 53.28
N ALA A 39 5.58 61.74 53.96
CA ALA A 39 4.89 60.68 54.70
C ALA A 39 4.28 59.63 53.77
N VAL A 40 3.77 60.07 52.61
CA VAL A 40 3.26 59.17 51.57
C VAL A 40 4.36 58.30 50.97
N LEU A 41 5.51 58.89 50.63
CA LEU A 41 6.67 58.15 50.13
C LEU A 41 7.18 57.16 51.18
N ALA A 42 7.24 57.54 52.46
CA ALA A 42 7.62 56.64 53.55
C ALA A 42 6.64 55.45 53.70
N ALA A 43 5.33 55.69 53.56
CA ALA A 43 4.33 54.63 53.57
C ALA A 43 4.47 53.68 52.36
N ILE A 44 4.90 54.19 51.20
CA ILE A 44 5.19 53.38 50.02
C ILE A 44 6.49 52.58 50.22
N GLU A 45 7.53 53.15 50.82
CA GLU A 45 8.77 52.43 51.19
C GLU A 45 8.47 51.25 52.12
N GLU A 46 7.67 51.48 53.16
CA GLU A 46 7.30 50.47 54.15
C GLU A 46 6.46 49.35 53.54
N LYS A 47 5.41 49.69 52.78
CA LYS A 47 4.57 48.69 52.10
C LYS A 47 5.32 47.96 50.97
N GLY A 48 6.26 48.64 50.33
CA GLY A 48 6.97 48.16 49.16
C GLY A 48 8.23 47.34 49.46
N ASP A 49 8.74 47.38 50.69
CA ASP A 49 10.02 46.80 51.12
C ASP A 49 11.20 47.30 50.25
N PHE A 50 11.31 48.63 50.10
CA PHE A 50 12.41 49.31 49.39
C PHE A 50 12.60 50.75 49.92
N ARG A 51 13.65 51.44 49.48
CA ARG A 51 13.92 52.85 49.84
C ARG A 51 13.92 53.76 48.62
N PHE A 52 13.40 54.97 48.73
CA PHE A 52 13.58 55.98 47.70
C PHE A 52 14.96 56.65 47.83
N SER A 53 15.57 56.96 46.69
CA SER A 53 16.81 57.75 46.62
C SER A 53 16.59 58.91 45.65
N TYR A 54 16.72 60.13 46.15
CA TYR A 54 16.49 61.34 45.38
C TYR A 54 17.24 62.52 45.97
N ASN A 55 17.47 63.54 45.15
CA ASN A 55 17.96 64.82 45.64
C ASN A 55 16.79 65.56 46.34
N SER A 56 16.96 65.98 47.59
CA SER A 56 15.89 66.64 48.36
C SER A 56 15.38 67.93 47.72
N ASN A 57 16.20 68.57 46.87
CA ASN A 57 15.85 69.85 46.25
C ASN A 57 14.94 69.70 45.02
N ILE A 58 14.75 68.48 44.49
CA ILE A 58 13.93 68.25 43.29
C ILE A 58 12.50 67.78 43.60
N LEU A 59 12.23 67.30 44.81
CA LEU A 59 10.90 66.83 45.22
C LEU A 59 10.29 67.80 46.23
N PRO A 60 9.03 68.24 46.04
CA PRO A 60 8.38 69.15 46.97
C PRO A 60 7.79 68.35 48.16
N VAL A 61 8.66 67.76 48.97
CA VAL A 61 8.35 66.77 50.03
C VAL A 61 7.36 67.24 51.11
N ASP A 62 7.18 68.56 51.27
CA ASP A 62 6.22 69.18 52.18
C ASP A 62 4.83 69.45 51.55
N SER A 63 4.67 69.21 50.24
CA SER A 63 3.39 69.38 49.57
C SER A 63 2.35 68.39 50.09
N LEU A 64 1.12 68.86 50.26
CA LEU A 64 -0.01 68.02 50.60
C LEU A 64 -0.54 67.35 49.33
N VAL A 65 -0.61 66.02 49.35
CA VAL A 65 -1.12 65.19 48.26
C VAL A 65 -2.33 64.38 48.73
N SER A 66 -3.26 64.12 47.81
CA SER A 66 -4.40 63.24 48.02
C SER A 66 -4.47 62.23 46.88
N ILE A 67 -4.63 60.95 47.21
CA ILE A 67 -4.78 59.85 46.25
C ILE A 67 -5.71 58.79 46.86
N HIS A 68 -6.73 58.37 46.11
CA HIS A 68 -7.75 57.42 46.55
C HIS A 68 -7.89 56.32 45.51
N GLU A 69 -6.91 55.42 45.47
CA GLU A 69 -6.81 54.42 44.42
C GLU A 69 -6.38 53.08 45.00
N ASN A 70 -7.05 52.03 44.54
CA ASN A 70 -6.76 50.66 44.96
C ASN A 70 -5.98 49.95 43.84
N ASN A 71 -4.96 49.20 44.22
CA ASN A 71 -4.23 48.32 43.30
C ASN A 71 -3.54 49.03 42.12
N LEU A 72 -2.82 50.13 42.39
CA LEU A 72 -1.98 50.82 41.41
C LEU A 72 -0.55 50.27 41.42
N ASP A 73 0.09 50.19 40.25
CA ASP A 73 1.53 49.95 40.18
C ASP A 73 2.28 51.10 40.85
N ILE A 74 3.36 50.81 41.58
CA ILE A 74 4.15 51.84 42.28
C ILE A 74 4.65 52.92 41.32
N ALA A 75 5.03 52.57 40.08
CA ALA A 75 5.37 53.56 39.05
C ALA A 75 4.20 54.51 38.74
N GLU A 76 2.99 53.99 38.56
CA GLU A 76 1.79 54.79 38.28
C GLU A 76 1.38 55.65 39.48
N ALA A 77 1.51 55.12 40.69
CA ALA A 77 1.29 55.87 41.92
C ALA A 77 2.26 57.06 42.02
N LEU A 78 3.54 56.86 41.68
CA LEU A 78 4.54 57.93 41.65
C LEU A 78 4.26 58.95 40.56
N ASP A 79 3.86 58.53 39.36
CA ASP A 79 3.45 59.43 38.27
C ASP A 79 2.26 60.31 38.69
N LYS A 80 1.27 59.76 39.39
CA LYS A 80 0.12 60.53 39.92
C LYS A 80 0.54 61.50 41.03
N LEU A 81 1.50 61.12 41.88
CA LEU A 81 1.96 61.94 43.01
C LEU A 81 2.93 63.04 42.61
N LEU A 82 3.79 62.80 41.63
CA LEU A 82 4.92 63.67 41.27
C LEU A 82 4.77 64.32 39.88
N GLY A 83 3.82 63.84 39.08
CA GLY A 83 3.66 64.17 37.67
C GLY A 83 4.70 63.46 36.79
N HIS A 84 4.50 63.52 35.46
CA HIS A 84 5.32 62.82 34.46
C HIS A 84 6.72 63.43 34.22
N GLN A 85 7.15 64.35 35.07
CA GLN A 85 8.42 65.08 34.96
C GLN A 85 9.60 64.37 35.63
N PHE A 86 9.37 63.17 36.17
CA PHE A 86 10.37 62.35 36.84
C PHE A 86 10.51 61.00 36.16
N GLU A 87 11.69 60.38 36.33
CA GLU A 87 11.98 59.01 35.94
C GLU A 87 12.33 58.21 37.19
N TYR A 88 11.82 56.98 37.26
CA TYR A 88 12.04 56.06 38.37
C TYR A 88 12.90 54.89 37.93
N ARG A 89 14.01 54.64 38.63
CA ARG A 89 14.92 53.53 38.32
C ARG A 89 15.12 52.64 39.52
N GLN A 90 14.92 51.34 39.36
CA GLN A 90 15.24 50.38 40.40
C GLN A 90 16.74 50.03 40.36
N SER A 91 17.40 50.11 41.51
CA SER A 91 18.78 49.65 41.69
C SER A 91 18.90 48.96 43.05
N GLY A 92 18.99 47.63 43.04
CA GLY A 92 18.96 46.82 44.25
C GLY A 92 17.66 47.06 45.05
N ASN A 93 17.80 47.47 46.31
CA ASN A 93 16.67 47.78 47.19
C ASN A 93 16.25 49.27 47.17
N PHE A 94 16.73 50.03 46.18
CA PHE A 94 16.41 51.44 46.03
C PHE A 94 15.59 51.72 44.76
N VAL A 95 14.64 52.64 44.86
CA VAL A 95 14.00 53.30 43.73
C VAL A 95 14.55 54.72 43.65
N ILE A 96 15.35 54.99 42.61
CA ILE A 96 15.97 56.27 42.36
C ILE A 96 14.97 57.16 41.61
N ILE A 97 14.65 58.33 42.16
CA ILE A 97 13.80 59.33 41.51
C ILE A 97 14.69 60.43 40.94
N ARG A 98 14.58 60.65 39.63
CA ARG A 98 15.38 61.63 38.88
C ARG A 98 14.48 62.60 38.14
N TYR A 99 14.82 63.88 38.16
CA TYR A 99 14.14 64.87 37.33
C TYR A 99 14.46 64.62 35.84
N ALA A 100 13.43 64.37 35.03
CA ALA A 100 13.53 63.97 33.63
C ALA A 100 12.24 64.33 32.86
N PRO A 101 11.97 65.63 32.65
CA PRO A 101 10.74 66.09 31.99
C PRO A 101 10.67 65.83 30.49
N LEU A 102 11.78 65.48 29.85
CA LEU A 102 11.88 65.29 28.40
C LEU A 102 12.04 63.80 28.03
N GLU A 103 11.71 63.42 26.80
CA GLU A 103 11.79 62.03 26.32
C GLU A 103 12.60 61.96 25.03
N LEU A 104 13.47 60.94 24.94
CA LEU A 104 14.29 60.67 23.76
C LEU A 104 13.62 59.65 22.85
N VAL A 105 13.90 59.75 21.56
CA VAL A 105 13.63 58.69 20.58
C VAL A 105 14.95 58.33 19.89
N LEU A 106 15.22 57.03 19.82
CA LEU A 106 16.33 56.47 19.06
C LEU A 106 15.82 56.03 17.69
N LEU A 107 16.25 56.72 16.63
CA LEU A 107 15.98 56.33 15.24
C LEU A 107 17.19 55.57 14.71
N ILE A 108 16.98 54.34 14.23
CA ILE A 108 18.07 53.56 13.61
C ILE A 108 18.01 53.77 12.10
N ASN A 109 19.13 54.15 11.51
CA ASN A 109 19.26 54.36 10.07
C ASN A 109 19.82 53.12 9.39
N GLU A 110 20.81 52.49 10.00
CA GLU A 110 21.47 51.29 9.47
C GLU A 110 21.83 50.32 10.60
N SER A 111 21.53 49.04 10.38
CA SER A 111 21.98 47.95 11.25
C SER A 111 22.52 46.83 10.38
N VAL A 112 23.85 46.72 10.28
CA VAL A 112 24.51 45.85 9.30
C VAL A 112 25.65 45.09 9.97
N GLY A 113 25.72 43.77 9.72
CA GLY A 113 26.86 42.94 10.11
C GLY A 113 26.47 41.50 10.42
N ASN A 114 27.33 40.80 11.14
CA ASN A 114 27.12 39.44 11.60
C ASN A 114 27.36 39.35 13.12
N PRO A 115 27.09 38.21 13.78
CA PRO A 115 27.31 38.08 15.22
C PRO A 115 28.76 38.33 15.68
N GLU A 116 29.77 38.22 14.81
CA GLU A 116 31.17 38.53 15.17
C GLU A 116 31.46 40.03 15.15
N ILE A 117 30.94 40.76 14.16
CA ILE A 117 31.08 42.22 14.01
C ILE A 117 29.77 42.78 13.47
N TYR A 118 29.11 43.62 14.26
CA TYR A 118 27.83 44.25 13.95
C TYR A 118 27.90 45.75 14.17
N THR A 119 27.48 46.54 13.20
CA THR A 119 27.50 48.00 13.28
C THR A 119 26.08 48.54 13.30
N ILE A 120 25.78 49.42 14.25
CA ILE A 120 24.49 50.09 14.38
C ILE A 120 24.73 51.58 14.28
N SER A 121 24.06 52.24 13.33
CA SER A 121 24.11 53.69 13.15
C SER A 121 22.70 54.26 13.20
N GLY A 122 22.55 55.43 13.82
CA GLY A 122 21.25 56.05 14.01
C GLY A 122 21.35 57.50 14.46
N GLN A 123 20.21 58.05 14.87
CA GLN A 123 20.06 59.43 15.33
C GLN A 123 19.22 59.47 16.61
N VAL A 124 19.64 60.30 17.57
CA VAL A 124 18.91 60.58 18.80
C VAL A 124 18.17 61.91 18.63
N ILE A 125 16.86 61.90 18.87
CA ILE A 125 16.00 63.10 18.74
C ILE A 125 15.12 63.31 19.99
N ASP A 126 14.71 64.55 20.24
CA ASP A 126 13.68 64.88 21.22
C ASP A 126 12.30 64.46 20.71
N LYS A 127 11.55 63.70 21.51
CA LYS A 127 10.25 63.13 21.13
C LYS A 127 9.20 64.18 20.78
N ARG A 128 9.25 65.38 21.37
CA ARG A 128 8.21 66.40 21.23
C ARG A 128 8.51 67.36 20.08
N THR A 129 9.77 67.71 19.90
CA THR A 129 10.22 68.74 18.96
C THR A 129 10.85 68.16 17.69
N ASN A 130 11.15 66.86 17.66
CA ASN A 130 11.90 66.17 16.61
C ASN A 130 13.27 66.80 16.31
N LYS A 131 13.82 67.60 17.23
CA LYS A 131 15.14 68.19 17.08
C LYS A 131 16.21 67.16 17.47
N PRO A 132 17.36 67.12 16.77
CA PRO A 132 18.46 66.25 17.16
C PRO A 132 19.04 66.59 18.52
N ILE A 133 19.51 65.57 19.23
CA ILE A 133 20.14 65.70 20.55
C ILE A 133 21.63 65.43 20.45
N GLU A 134 22.41 66.49 20.62
CA GLU A 134 23.86 66.43 20.76
C GLU A 134 24.27 65.88 22.13
N ASP A 135 25.42 65.21 22.18
CA ASP A 135 26.07 64.72 23.40
C ASP A 135 25.17 63.77 24.23
N ALA A 136 24.31 62.98 23.59
CA ALA A 136 23.60 61.89 24.25
C ALA A 136 24.50 60.65 24.29
N SER A 137 24.51 59.92 25.41
CA SER A 137 25.26 58.66 25.52
C SER A 137 24.39 57.50 25.07
N ILE A 138 24.89 56.72 24.10
CA ILE A 138 24.30 55.48 23.61
C ILE A 138 25.20 54.34 24.07
N TYR A 139 24.67 53.30 24.72
CA TYR A 139 25.51 52.22 25.25
C TYR A 139 24.78 50.87 25.33
N GLU A 140 25.54 49.78 25.17
CA GLU A 140 25.09 48.40 25.41
C GLU A 140 25.75 47.90 26.70
N LYS A 141 24.93 47.55 27.70
CA LYS A 141 25.39 47.30 29.08
C LYS A 141 26.18 46.01 29.26
N ASN A 142 25.93 45.00 28.44
CA ASN A 142 26.55 43.68 28.58
C ASN A 142 27.89 43.57 27.86
N LEU A 143 28.00 44.21 26.70
CA LEU A 143 29.21 44.30 25.88
C LEU A 143 30.12 45.45 26.33
N LEU A 144 29.63 46.33 27.21
CA LEU A 144 30.35 47.48 27.77
C LEU A 144 30.89 48.42 26.67
N VAL A 145 30.10 48.59 25.61
CA VAL A 145 30.40 49.51 24.49
C VAL A 145 29.49 50.73 24.58
N SER A 146 30.05 51.91 24.37
CA SER A 146 29.32 53.18 24.40
C SER A 146 29.83 54.15 23.32
N GLU A 147 28.92 54.97 22.81
CA GLU A 147 29.18 56.06 21.87
C GLU A 147 28.41 57.32 22.28
N ILE A 148 28.83 58.47 21.77
CA ILE A 148 28.18 59.77 22.02
C ILE A 148 27.63 60.31 20.70
N SER A 149 26.41 60.86 20.72
CA SER A 149 25.83 61.49 19.53
C SER A 149 26.52 62.82 19.18
N ASP A 150 26.71 63.08 17.89
CA ASP A 150 27.29 64.32 17.36
C ASP A 150 26.31 65.52 17.43
N GLY A 151 26.75 66.69 16.95
CA GLY A 151 25.94 67.92 16.91
C GLY A 151 24.64 67.84 16.10
N ASN A 152 24.50 66.82 15.24
CA ASN A 152 23.28 66.51 14.50
C ASN A 152 22.56 65.29 15.08
N GLY A 153 22.91 64.86 16.28
CA GLY A 153 22.33 63.73 16.99
C GLY A 153 22.70 62.35 16.44
N TYR A 154 23.60 62.23 15.46
CA TYR A 154 23.97 60.95 14.87
C TYR A 154 24.99 60.20 15.73
N PHE A 155 24.92 58.87 15.69
CA PHE A 155 25.90 57.98 16.31
C PHE A 155 26.16 56.76 15.42
N SER A 156 27.32 56.12 15.60
CA SER A 156 27.65 54.83 14.99
C SER A 156 28.43 53.97 15.97
N MET A 157 27.92 52.78 16.28
CA MET A 157 28.46 51.88 17.29
C MET A 157 28.81 50.52 16.69
N ARG A 158 30.01 50.02 16.99
CA ARG A 158 30.47 48.69 16.58
C ARG A 158 30.45 47.72 17.75
N LEU A 159 29.63 46.68 17.63
CA LEU A 159 29.48 45.59 18.58
C LEU A 159 30.21 44.34 18.06
N LYS A 160 30.81 43.57 18.96
CA LYS A 160 31.54 42.34 18.62
C LYS A 160 31.01 41.17 19.46
N ASN A 161 31.06 39.97 18.90
CA ASN A 161 30.69 38.71 19.58
C ASN A 161 29.31 38.75 20.25
N ILE A 162 28.28 39.14 19.49
CA ILE A 162 26.91 39.19 19.97
C ILE A 162 26.38 37.77 20.19
N THR A 163 26.18 37.41 21.45
CA THR A 163 25.64 36.11 21.88
C THR A 163 24.22 36.20 22.45
N GLN A 164 23.68 37.43 22.55
CA GLN A 164 22.37 37.74 23.16
C GLN A 164 21.72 38.93 22.45
N PRO A 165 20.40 39.16 22.61
CA PRO A 165 19.73 40.33 22.04
C PRO A 165 20.42 41.65 22.43
N ILE A 166 20.69 42.50 21.44
CA ILE A 166 21.39 43.76 21.64
C ILE A 166 20.43 44.74 22.33
N SER A 167 20.82 45.30 23.46
CA SER A 167 19.99 46.26 24.22
C SER A 167 20.66 47.63 24.27
N LEU A 168 20.38 48.48 23.28
CA LEU A 168 20.93 49.84 23.24
C LEU A 168 20.16 50.75 24.18
N THR A 169 20.86 51.33 25.15
CA THR A 169 20.32 52.32 26.08
C THR A 169 20.81 53.70 25.68
N VAL A 170 19.91 54.68 25.63
CA VAL A 170 20.23 56.09 25.43
C VAL A 170 19.99 56.87 26.71
N SER A 171 20.91 57.77 27.07
CA SER A 171 20.75 58.65 28.22
C SER A 171 21.28 60.06 27.94
N LYS A 172 20.53 61.06 28.40
CA LYS A 172 20.90 62.48 28.43
C LYS A 172 20.37 63.12 29.72
N GLU A 173 21.01 64.19 30.20
CA GLU A 173 20.53 64.97 31.34
C GLU A 173 19.13 65.55 31.08
N ASN A 174 18.23 65.52 32.06
CA ASN A 174 16.83 65.97 31.98
C ASN A 174 15.93 65.19 30.99
N TYR A 175 16.44 64.14 30.37
CA TYR A 175 15.67 63.21 29.54
C TYR A 175 15.50 61.85 30.21
N LYS A 176 14.32 61.24 30.07
CA LYS A 176 14.10 59.83 30.42
C LYS A 176 14.98 58.95 29.53
N SER A 177 15.58 57.90 30.09
CA SER A 177 16.33 56.95 29.27
C SER A 177 15.39 56.05 28.48
N THR A 178 15.83 55.71 27.29
CA THR A 178 15.11 54.78 26.40
C THR A 178 16.01 53.60 26.12
N ILE A 179 15.44 52.39 26.14
CA ILE A 179 16.12 51.15 25.77
C ILE A 179 15.44 50.61 24.51
N THR A 180 16.22 50.22 23.52
CA THR A 180 15.73 49.56 22.32
C THR A 180 16.42 48.20 22.16
N HIS A 181 15.62 47.16 22.00
CA HIS A 181 16.09 45.78 21.85
C HIS A 181 16.13 45.38 20.36
N PHE A 182 17.22 44.73 19.94
CA PHE A 182 17.42 44.26 18.58
C PHE A 182 17.85 42.79 18.56
N LEU A 183 17.41 42.07 17.53
CA LEU A 183 17.93 40.75 17.17
C LEU A 183 18.91 40.93 16.01
N ALA A 184 20.14 40.41 16.15
CA ALA A 184 21.08 40.40 15.03
C ALA A 184 20.56 39.45 13.94
N GLU A 185 20.59 39.91 12.68
CA GLU A 185 20.21 39.09 11.54
C GLU A 185 21.19 37.90 11.39
N VAL A 186 20.67 36.67 11.50
CA VAL A 186 21.48 35.45 11.38
C VAL A 186 21.58 35.07 9.90
N ASN A 187 22.70 35.40 9.26
CA ASN A 187 23.02 34.91 7.93
C ASN A 187 23.32 33.40 7.97
N ILE A 188 22.32 32.58 7.62
CA ILE A 188 22.46 31.13 7.51
C ILE A 188 23.33 30.83 6.28
N ARG A 189 24.62 30.54 6.49
CA ARG A 189 25.43 29.86 5.47
C ARG A 189 24.92 28.43 5.35
N PRO A 190 24.67 27.88 4.15
CA PRO A 190 24.27 26.50 3.99
C PRO A 190 25.43 25.60 4.44
N ARG A 191 25.35 25.13 5.69
CA ARG A 191 26.16 24.03 6.18
C ARG A 191 25.73 22.81 5.37
N LYS A 192 26.70 22.07 4.81
CA LYS A 192 26.47 20.74 4.21
C LYS A 192 25.49 20.00 5.12
N GLU A 193 24.31 19.66 4.60
CA GLU A 193 23.28 18.96 5.35
C GLU A 193 23.93 17.81 6.13
N ASN A 194 23.74 17.81 7.45
CA ASN A 194 24.02 16.60 8.21
C ASN A 194 23.12 15.52 7.61
N THR A 195 23.71 14.52 6.97
CA THR A 195 23.02 13.38 6.34
C THR A 195 22.18 12.53 7.32
N GLY A 196 22.13 12.93 8.60
CA GLY A 196 21.36 12.33 9.67
C GLY A 196 20.01 12.99 9.95
N GLU A 197 19.68 14.13 9.34
CA GLU A 197 18.37 14.79 9.53
C GLU A 197 17.76 15.08 8.15
N ALA A 198 16.56 14.58 7.92
CA ALA A 198 15.82 14.74 6.68
C ALA A 198 14.37 15.12 6.97
N PHE A 199 13.84 16.07 6.21
CA PHE A 199 12.40 16.33 6.20
C PHE A 199 11.78 15.56 5.04
N ILE A 200 10.95 14.57 5.37
CA ILE A 200 10.17 13.84 4.36
C ILE A 200 8.84 14.58 4.18
N SER A 201 8.65 15.17 3.01
CA SER A 201 7.35 15.75 2.62
C SER A 201 6.37 14.61 2.34
N GLY A 202 5.36 14.43 3.21
CA GLY A 202 4.34 13.40 3.00
C GLY A 202 3.53 13.13 4.27
N ASN A 203 2.35 12.52 4.09
CA ASN A 203 1.52 12.07 5.19
C ASN A 203 2.05 10.69 5.64
N LEU A 204 2.88 10.66 6.67
CA LEU A 204 3.47 9.43 7.21
C LEU A 204 2.51 8.67 8.13
N ASP A 205 1.26 9.12 8.26
CA ASP A 205 0.36 8.68 9.33
C ASP A 205 -0.48 7.43 8.95
N ASP A 206 -0.09 6.75 7.87
CA ASP A 206 -0.86 5.64 7.31
C ASP A 206 -0.85 4.41 8.21
N VAL A 207 0.24 4.18 8.94
CA VAL A 207 0.32 3.13 9.98
C VAL A 207 -0.67 3.43 11.10
N GLU A 208 -0.72 4.67 11.60
CA GLU A 208 -1.61 5.09 12.68
C GLU A 208 -3.09 5.00 12.32
N LYS A 209 -3.44 5.09 11.04
CA LYS A 209 -4.82 4.93 10.54
C LYS A 209 -5.27 3.47 10.50
N THR A 210 -4.35 2.51 10.54
CA THR A 210 -4.72 1.09 10.61
C THR A 210 -5.31 0.75 11.99
N TRP A 211 -6.15 -0.29 12.07
CA TRP A 211 -6.72 -0.74 13.36
C TRP A 211 -5.64 -1.10 14.39
N LEU A 212 -4.55 -1.78 13.97
CA LEU A 212 -3.43 -2.15 14.85
C LEU A 212 -2.58 -0.95 15.25
N GLY A 213 -2.21 -0.09 14.29
CA GLY A 213 -1.46 1.13 14.60
C GLY A 213 -2.26 2.04 15.54
N ASN A 214 -3.57 2.15 15.36
CA ASN A 214 -4.41 2.91 16.25
C ASN A 214 -4.43 2.34 17.69
N ALA A 215 -4.43 1.01 17.84
CA ALA A 215 -4.45 0.33 19.13
C ALA A 215 -3.10 0.33 19.87
N LEU A 216 -1.98 0.24 19.13
CA LEU A 216 -0.64 0.05 19.70
C LEU A 216 0.16 1.35 19.88
N VAL A 217 -0.13 2.37 19.06
CA VAL A 217 0.52 3.69 19.14
C VAL A 217 -0.21 4.58 20.13
N THR A 218 0.52 5.14 21.10
CA THR A 218 -0.07 5.97 22.17
C THR A 218 -0.53 7.33 21.65
N ALA A 219 -1.49 7.96 22.35
CA ALA A 219 -1.95 9.31 22.02
C ALA A 219 -0.81 10.35 22.06
N GLN A 220 0.10 10.24 23.04
CA GLN A 220 1.26 11.15 23.13
C GLN A 220 2.18 11.02 21.91
N GLN A 221 2.44 9.80 21.43
CA GLN A 221 3.25 9.58 20.22
C GLN A 221 2.55 10.08 18.95
N LYS A 222 1.23 9.90 18.83
CA LYS A 222 0.44 10.44 17.71
C LYS A 222 0.47 11.97 17.69
N ILE A 223 0.19 12.60 18.84
CA ILE A 223 0.25 14.07 18.98
C ILE A 223 1.66 14.58 18.66
N GLN A 224 2.69 13.93 19.19
CA GLN A 224 4.07 14.30 18.90
C GLN A 224 4.40 14.21 17.42
N SER A 225 3.97 13.13 16.75
CA SER A 225 4.17 12.95 15.31
C SER A 225 3.50 14.03 14.47
N VAL A 226 2.29 14.45 14.84
CA VAL A 226 1.59 15.56 14.17
C VAL A 226 2.30 16.90 14.43
N ASN A 227 2.84 17.10 15.63
CA ASN A 227 3.48 18.35 16.03
C ASN A 227 4.87 18.57 15.40
N ILE A 228 5.64 17.50 15.15
CA ILE A 228 7.00 17.59 14.56
C ILE A 228 6.97 17.26 13.05
N GLY A 229 5.91 17.68 12.35
CA GLY A 229 5.58 17.28 10.99
C GLY A 229 6.78 17.03 10.04
N GLY A 230 6.86 15.80 9.51
CA GLY A 230 7.82 15.39 8.48
C GLY A 230 9.29 15.29 8.92
N PHE A 231 9.64 15.69 10.15
CA PHE A 231 11.01 15.59 10.64
C PHE A 231 11.40 14.12 10.87
N ILE A 232 12.49 13.69 10.25
CA ILE A 232 13.08 12.36 10.40
C ILE A 232 14.57 12.51 10.73
N SER A 233 15.01 11.85 11.80
CA SER A 233 16.41 11.74 12.19
C SER A 233 16.91 10.31 12.01
N LYS A 234 18.22 10.13 11.90
CA LYS A 234 18.87 8.81 11.81
C LYS A 234 19.63 8.50 13.09
N ALA A 235 19.40 7.31 13.63
CA ALA A 235 20.15 6.77 14.75
C ALA A 235 20.84 5.44 14.38
N PRO A 236 22.03 5.15 14.93
CA PRO A 236 22.70 3.89 14.65
C PRO A 236 22.02 2.69 15.33
N PHE A 237 21.46 2.87 16.53
CA PHE A 237 20.89 1.79 17.33
C PHE A 237 19.60 2.22 18.05
N GLN A 238 18.63 1.30 18.13
CA GLN A 238 17.46 1.40 18.98
C GLN A 238 17.30 0.15 19.83
N PHE A 239 16.88 0.35 21.08
CA PHE A 239 16.37 -0.69 21.94
C PHE A 239 14.96 -0.33 22.42
N SER A 240 14.00 -1.23 22.24
CA SER A 240 12.60 -1.03 22.66
C SER A 240 12.10 -2.23 23.46
N LEU A 241 11.58 -1.98 24.67
CA LEU A 241 10.80 -2.99 25.38
C LEU A 241 9.36 -2.95 24.89
N LEU A 242 8.74 -1.77 24.93
CA LEU A 242 7.39 -1.48 24.44
C LEU A 242 7.45 -0.17 23.65
N PRO A 243 6.47 0.15 22.79
CA PRO A 243 6.45 1.44 22.08
C PRO A 243 6.65 2.66 22.99
N ARG A 244 6.16 2.61 24.23
CA ARG A 244 6.36 3.69 25.23
C ARG A 244 7.71 3.65 25.95
N LEU A 245 8.35 2.50 26.05
CA LEU A 245 9.59 2.26 26.78
C LEU A 245 10.69 1.89 25.78
N ASN A 246 11.23 2.91 25.11
CA ASN A 246 12.27 2.78 24.09
C ASN A 246 13.37 3.84 24.27
N SER A 247 14.55 3.61 23.68
CA SER A 247 15.72 4.48 23.79
C SER A 247 15.53 5.91 23.25
N HIS A 248 14.53 6.14 22.41
CA HIS A 248 14.19 7.42 21.77
C HIS A 248 12.92 8.08 22.35
N GLY A 249 12.27 7.46 23.32
CA GLY A 249 11.06 7.97 23.97
C GLY A 249 9.93 8.29 22.99
N SER A 250 9.39 9.51 23.08
CA SER A 250 8.30 9.99 22.21
C SER A 250 8.74 10.32 20.79
N LEU A 251 10.04 10.41 20.53
CA LEU A 251 10.60 10.70 19.20
C LEU A 251 10.82 9.46 18.35
N SER A 252 10.55 8.26 18.87
CA SER A 252 10.82 7.01 18.16
C SER A 252 10.18 6.96 16.77
N GLY A 253 8.96 7.50 16.62
CA GLY A 253 8.26 7.62 15.34
C GLY A 253 8.87 8.60 14.34
N GLN A 254 9.93 9.31 14.71
CA GLN A 254 10.70 10.23 13.87
C GLN A 254 12.15 9.74 13.67
N VAL A 255 12.51 8.55 14.16
CA VAL A 255 13.89 8.04 14.07
C VAL A 255 13.97 6.83 13.16
N VAL A 256 14.80 6.92 12.12
CA VAL A 256 15.21 5.80 11.27
C VAL A 256 16.45 5.15 11.85
N ASN A 257 16.40 3.85 12.10
CA ASN A 257 17.46 3.13 12.78
C ASN A 257 18.27 2.26 11.81
N LYS A 258 19.60 2.23 11.97
CA LYS A 258 20.41 1.20 11.28
C LYS A 258 20.25 -0.19 11.91
N PHE A 259 20.12 -0.24 13.24
CA PHE A 259 19.85 -1.47 13.96
C PHE A 259 18.79 -1.24 15.03
N SER A 260 17.77 -2.09 15.10
CA SER A 260 16.65 -1.98 16.04
C SER A 260 16.38 -3.34 16.70
N LEU A 261 16.43 -3.40 18.03
CA LEU A 261 16.13 -4.60 18.82
C LEU A 261 14.91 -4.36 19.73
N ASN A 262 13.84 -5.13 19.50
CA ASN A 262 12.54 -4.92 20.10
C ASN A 262 12.09 -6.16 20.90
N VAL A 263 11.99 -6.05 22.23
CA VAL A 263 11.68 -7.20 23.10
C VAL A 263 10.21 -7.58 23.08
N ILE A 264 9.28 -6.62 23.16
CA ILE A 264 7.84 -6.90 22.96
C ILE A 264 7.36 -6.23 21.68
N GLY A 265 7.74 -4.97 21.46
CA GLY A 265 7.57 -4.36 20.16
C GLY A 265 8.07 -2.93 20.10
N ALA A 266 8.10 -2.39 18.89
CA ALA A 266 8.52 -1.02 18.64
C ALA A 266 7.59 -0.27 17.72
N TYR A 267 7.76 1.05 17.81
CA TYR A 267 7.18 2.02 16.91
C TYR A 267 8.29 2.97 16.46
N SER A 268 8.67 2.91 15.18
CA SER A 268 9.82 3.63 14.63
C SER A 268 9.45 4.40 13.35
N ALA A 269 10.30 5.33 12.89
CA ALA A 269 10.07 5.92 11.58
C ALA A 269 10.39 4.94 10.45
N GLY A 270 11.40 4.08 10.60
CA GLY A 270 11.89 3.17 9.57
C GLY A 270 13.22 2.54 9.93
N VAL A 271 13.71 1.67 9.06
CA VAL A 271 14.94 0.89 9.30
C VAL A 271 15.81 0.89 8.03
N ASP A 272 17.07 1.26 8.19
CA ASP A 272 18.09 1.26 7.12
C ASP A 272 19.22 0.29 7.49
N GLY A 273 18.85 -0.99 7.67
CA GLY A 273 19.75 -2.05 8.13
C GLY A 273 19.01 -3.27 8.66
N ALA A 274 19.00 -3.51 9.97
CA ALA A 274 18.38 -4.71 10.54
C ALA A 274 17.46 -4.40 11.71
N GLU A 275 16.27 -5.00 11.70
CA GLU A 275 15.35 -4.95 12.83
C GLU A 275 14.90 -6.34 13.26
N ILE A 276 14.96 -6.57 14.57
CA ILE A 276 14.59 -7.82 15.21
C ILE A 276 13.61 -7.51 16.34
N GLY A 277 12.37 -7.95 16.18
CA GLY A 277 11.33 -7.88 17.19
C GLY A 277 10.89 -9.27 17.65
N PHE A 278 10.83 -9.53 18.95
CA PHE A 278 10.27 -10.80 19.44
C PHE A 278 8.74 -10.82 19.43
N GLY A 279 8.08 -9.66 19.51
CA GLY A 279 6.63 -9.55 19.32
C GLY A 279 6.26 -8.85 18.02
N PHE A 280 6.43 -7.54 17.89
CA PHE A 280 6.07 -6.84 16.64
C PHE A 280 6.99 -5.67 16.31
N ASN A 281 7.06 -5.36 15.01
CA ASN A 281 7.67 -4.13 14.50
C ASN A 281 6.63 -3.29 13.77
N SER A 282 6.68 -1.98 13.95
CA SER A 282 5.75 -1.02 13.35
C SER A 282 6.51 0.22 12.90
N ASP A 283 6.65 0.37 11.59
CA ASP A 283 7.47 1.40 10.96
C ASP A 283 6.63 2.31 10.07
N LYS A 284 6.72 3.61 10.29
CA LYS A 284 5.95 4.59 9.52
C LYS A 284 6.33 4.66 8.04
N SER A 285 7.61 4.46 7.75
CA SER A 285 8.25 4.67 6.45
C SER A 285 8.94 3.39 5.99
N ASP A 286 10.05 3.52 5.26
CA ASP A 286 10.72 2.41 4.58
C ASP A 286 11.53 1.51 5.52
N VAL A 287 11.61 0.24 5.13
CA VAL A 287 12.46 -0.78 5.77
C VAL A 287 13.39 -1.38 4.71
N GLN A 288 14.69 -1.35 4.97
CA GLN A 288 15.72 -1.86 4.07
C GLN A 288 16.53 -2.98 4.72
N TYR A 289 16.94 -3.93 3.89
CA TYR A 289 17.78 -5.11 4.14
C TYR A 289 17.13 -6.24 4.95
N PHE A 290 16.85 -6.08 6.24
CA PHE A 290 16.36 -7.18 7.07
C PHE A 290 15.36 -6.75 8.16
N GLN A 291 14.22 -7.44 8.22
CA GLN A 291 13.24 -7.27 9.29
C GLN A 291 12.67 -8.62 9.73
N PHE A 292 12.69 -8.87 11.04
CA PHE A 292 12.11 -10.05 11.67
C PHE A 292 11.19 -9.64 12.82
N ALA A 293 9.99 -10.21 12.87
CA ALA A 293 9.09 -10.12 14.03
C ALA A 293 8.55 -11.49 14.42
N GLY A 294 8.62 -11.86 15.70
CA GLY A 294 8.02 -13.10 16.21
C GLY A 294 6.49 -13.15 16.12
N GLY A 295 5.83 -12.00 16.02
CA GLY A 295 4.39 -11.84 15.82
C GLY A 295 4.06 -11.25 14.45
N PHE A 296 4.32 -9.96 14.23
CA PHE A 296 4.02 -9.33 12.93
C PHE A 296 4.91 -8.12 12.62
N ASN A 297 5.04 -7.81 11.32
CA ASN A 297 5.62 -6.56 10.85
C ASN A 297 4.53 -5.70 10.19
N MET A 298 4.53 -4.40 10.50
CA MET A 298 3.69 -3.41 9.85
C MET A 298 4.55 -2.27 9.33
N VAL A 299 4.49 -2.00 8.02
CA VAL A 299 5.31 -1.00 7.36
C VAL A 299 4.43 -0.07 6.53
N GLY A 300 4.51 1.23 6.79
CA GLY A 300 3.78 2.26 6.04
C GLY A 300 4.39 2.57 4.67
N GLY A 301 5.72 2.55 4.59
CA GLY A 301 6.47 2.77 3.36
C GLY A 301 6.74 1.49 2.56
N ASP A 302 7.89 1.48 1.89
CA ASP A 302 8.35 0.39 1.06
C ASP A 302 9.28 -0.57 1.82
N VAL A 303 9.27 -1.85 1.44
CA VAL A 303 10.16 -2.87 2.00
C VAL A 303 11.11 -3.39 0.94
N ARG A 304 12.41 -3.35 1.20
CA ARG A 304 13.45 -3.90 0.30
C ARG A 304 14.36 -4.85 1.06
N GLY A 305 14.52 -6.09 0.60
CA GLY A 305 15.40 -7.08 1.24
C GLY A 305 14.68 -8.34 1.74
N ILE A 306 14.70 -8.60 3.04
CA ILE A 306 14.05 -9.77 3.67
C ILE A 306 13.10 -9.30 4.78
N GLN A 307 11.86 -9.78 4.77
CA GLN A 307 10.88 -9.51 5.81
C GLN A 307 10.21 -10.81 6.30
N ILE A 308 10.35 -11.11 7.58
CA ILE A 308 9.85 -12.33 8.20
C ILE A 308 8.93 -11.96 9.36
N GLY A 309 7.66 -12.34 9.28
CA GLY A 309 6.69 -12.17 10.34
C GLY A 309 6.24 -13.53 10.87
N GLY A 310 6.12 -13.68 12.19
CA GLY A 310 5.64 -14.93 12.78
C GLY A 310 4.25 -15.29 12.27
N PHE A 311 3.29 -14.36 12.30
CA PHE A 311 1.93 -14.56 11.81
C PHE A 311 1.65 -13.80 10.52
N PHE A 312 1.95 -12.50 10.45
CA PHE A 312 1.67 -11.72 9.26
C PHE A 312 2.65 -10.58 8.99
N ASN A 313 2.72 -10.18 7.73
CA ASN A 313 3.33 -8.94 7.28
C ASN A 313 2.29 -8.05 6.62
N TYR A 314 2.23 -6.78 7.00
CA TYR A 314 1.32 -5.79 6.45
C TYR A 314 2.11 -4.59 5.93
N VAL A 315 2.19 -4.43 4.61
CA VAL A 315 2.93 -3.34 3.96
C VAL A 315 1.95 -2.49 3.17
N ILE A 316 1.90 -1.19 3.43
CA ILE A 316 1.02 -0.25 2.71
C ILE A 316 1.63 0.15 1.36
N GLY A 317 2.96 0.30 1.31
CA GLY A 317 3.71 0.61 0.09
C GLY A 317 4.02 -0.59 -0.80
N GLU A 318 5.16 -0.52 -1.48
CA GLU A 318 5.70 -1.56 -2.36
C GLU A 318 6.64 -2.52 -1.62
N VAL A 319 6.76 -3.75 -2.13
CA VAL A 319 7.69 -4.74 -1.59
C VAL A 319 8.59 -5.26 -2.69
N ARG A 320 9.91 -5.12 -2.51
CA ARG A 320 10.95 -5.76 -3.35
C ARG A 320 11.81 -6.66 -2.47
N ALA A 321 11.27 -7.82 -2.11
CA ALA A 321 11.82 -8.61 -1.01
C ALA A 321 11.49 -10.10 -1.10
N ALA A 322 12.20 -10.88 -0.28
CA ALA A 322 11.69 -12.16 0.22
C ALA A 322 10.81 -11.89 1.44
N GLN A 323 9.50 -12.16 1.33
CA GLN A 323 8.52 -11.89 2.38
C GLN A 323 7.86 -13.20 2.85
N ILE A 324 8.00 -13.52 4.14
CA ILE A 324 7.60 -14.82 4.71
C ILE A 324 6.72 -14.59 5.94
N ALA A 325 5.57 -15.29 6.00
CA ALA A 325 4.69 -15.33 7.18
C ALA A 325 3.96 -16.66 7.33
N LEU A 326 3.68 -17.09 8.58
CA LEU A 326 2.94 -18.34 8.82
C LEU A 326 1.44 -18.25 8.48
N ALA A 327 0.82 -17.08 8.53
CA ALA A 327 -0.60 -16.92 8.23
C ALA A 327 -0.85 -16.11 6.96
N TYR A 328 -0.56 -14.79 6.95
CA TYR A 328 -0.84 -13.99 5.76
C TYR A 328 0.16 -12.86 5.48
N ASN A 329 0.31 -12.52 4.20
CA ASN A 329 1.01 -11.31 3.77
C ASN A 329 0.04 -10.39 3.03
N ARG A 330 0.11 -9.08 3.29
CA ARG A 330 -0.68 -8.08 2.57
C ARG A 330 0.21 -6.93 2.11
N VAL A 331 0.09 -6.60 0.83
CA VAL A 331 0.83 -5.53 0.16
C VAL A 331 -0.15 -4.58 -0.52
N GLY A 332 -0.08 -3.30 -0.16
CA GLY A 332 -1.00 -2.27 -0.60
C GLY A 332 -0.77 -1.79 -2.04
N LYS A 333 0.44 -1.95 -2.57
CA LYS A 333 0.82 -1.63 -3.95
C LYS A 333 1.37 -2.87 -4.69
N ASN A 334 2.59 -2.78 -5.21
CA ASN A 334 3.25 -3.77 -6.04
C ASN A 334 4.15 -4.69 -5.21
N PHE A 335 4.32 -5.94 -5.67
CA PHE A 335 5.24 -6.90 -5.10
C PHE A 335 6.21 -7.44 -6.17
N GLU A 336 7.50 -7.45 -5.87
CA GLU A 336 8.55 -8.07 -6.67
C GLU A 336 9.42 -8.98 -5.79
N GLY A 337 9.55 -10.26 -6.14
CA GLY A 337 10.45 -11.18 -5.45
C GLY A 337 9.81 -12.52 -5.07
N PHE A 338 10.02 -12.95 -3.81
CA PHE A 338 9.56 -14.27 -3.32
C PHE A 338 8.63 -14.09 -2.11
N GLN A 339 7.38 -14.54 -2.22
CA GLN A 339 6.39 -14.38 -1.15
C GLN A 339 5.86 -15.74 -0.69
N VAL A 340 5.93 -15.99 0.61
CA VAL A 340 5.36 -17.19 1.25
C VAL A 340 4.42 -16.76 2.36
N GLY A 341 3.15 -17.14 2.25
CA GLY A 341 2.14 -16.95 3.28
C GLY A 341 1.46 -18.27 3.56
N GLY A 342 1.38 -18.71 4.81
CA GLY A 342 0.83 -20.05 5.08
C GLY A 342 -0.62 -20.21 4.59
N ILE A 343 -1.48 -19.20 4.76
CA ILE A 343 -2.90 -19.27 4.36
C ILE A 343 -3.25 -18.27 3.27
N TYR A 344 -2.78 -17.02 3.34
CA TYR A 344 -3.26 -15.97 2.45
C TYR A 344 -2.17 -14.99 2.02
N ASN A 345 -2.03 -14.76 0.72
CA ASN A 345 -1.26 -13.63 0.21
C ASN A 345 -2.17 -12.68 -0.57
N LYS A 346 -2.08 -11.38 -0.28
CA LYS A 346 -2.78 -10.33 -1.00
C LYS A 346 -1.82 -9.29 -1.53
N VAL A 347 -1.90 -9.01 -2.83
CA VAL A 347 -1.22 -7.87 -3.47
C VAL A 347 -2.27 -7.08 -4.22
N ASN A 348 -2.47 -5.82 -3.82
CA ASN A 348 -3.56 -5.01 -4.36
C ASN A 348 -3.33 -4.55 -5.81
N GLN A 349 -2.07 -4.49 -6.27
CA GLN A 349 -1.73 -4.10 -7.64
C GLN A 349 -1.03 -5.25 -8.37
N ASP A 350 0.21 -5.05 -8.82
CA ASP A 350 0.93 -5.99 -9.67
C ASP A 350 1.89 -6.88 -8.86
N PHE A 351 1.98 -8.15 -9.24
CA PHE A 351 2.88 -9.14 -8.65
C PHE A 351 3.86 -9.65 -9.71
N SER A 352 5.15 -9.63 -9.39
CA SER A 352 6.21 -10.22 -10.20
C SER A 352 7.10 -11.14 -9.36
N GLY A 353 7.33 -12.37 -9.83
CA GLY A 353 8.21 -13.34 -9.17
C GLY A 353 7.51 -14.64 -8.75
N MET A 354 7.74 -15.09 -7.52
CA MET A 354 7.30 -16.41 -7.02
C MET A 354 6.43 -16.28 -5.77
N GLN A 355 5.20 -16.79 -5.81
CA GLN A 355 4.25 -16.74 -4.69
C GLN A 355 3.80 -18.13 -4.28
N VAL A 356 3.83 -18.44 -2.99
CA VAL A 356 3.36 -19.71 -2.44
C VAL A 356 2.44 -19.46 -1.26
N SER A 357 1.27 -20.11 -1.28
CA SER A 357 0.40 -20.25 -0.12
C SER A 357 -0.27 -21.62 -0.07
N LEU A 358 -0.71 -22.06 1.13
CA LEU A 358 -1.54 -23.27 1.25
C LEU A 358 -3.02 -22.96 1.03
N GLY A 359 -3.42 -21.69 1.05
CA GLY A 359 -4.79 -21.24 0.89
C GLY A 359 -4.97 -20.38 -0.36
N LEU A 360 -5.08 -19.07 -0.18
CA LEU A 360 -5.49 -18.14 -1.22
C LEU A 360 -4.33 -17.22 -1.63
N ASN A 361 -4.12 -17.06 -2.93
CA ASN A 361 -3.36 -15.94 -3.49
C ASN A 361 -4.33 -15.00 -4.21
N ASP A 362 -4.39 -13.73 -3.82
CA ASP A 362 -5.32 -12.72 -4.35
C ASP A 362 -4.55 -11.51 -4.90
N ILE A 363 -4.56 -11.36 -6.22
CA ILE A 363 -3.84 -10.32 -6.95
C ILE A 363 -4.83 -9.38 -7.64
N GLY A 364 -4.75 -8.10 -7.28
CA GLY A 364 -5.70 -7.08 -7.71
C GLY A 364 -5.54 -6.64 -9.16
N ARG A 365 -4.40 -6.90 -9.81
CA ARG A 365 -4.15 -6.57 -11.22
C ARG A 365 -3.45 -7.70 -11.97
N ASN A 366 -2.14 -7.58 -12.21
CA ASN A 366 -1.38 -8.47 -13.08
C ASN A 366 -0.42 -9.38 -12.29
N VAL A 367 -0.19 -10.57 -12.84
CA VAL A 367 0.82 -11.53 -12.38
C VAL A 367 1.79 -11.79 -13.51
N ASP A 368 3.08 -11.68 -13.22
CA ASP A 368 4.18 -12.16 -14.06
C ASP A 368 5.08 -13.10 -13.24
N GLY A 369 4.97 -14.40 -13.47
CA GLY A 369 5.81 -15.40 -12.81
C GLY A 369 5.10 -16.68 -12.39
N PHE A 370 5.42 -17.17 -11.18
CA PHE A 370 5.02 -18.49 -10.69
C PHE A 370 4.18 -18.38 -9.42
N GLN A 371 3.01 -19.03 -9.40
CA GLN A 371 2.12 -19.04 -8.23
C GLN A 371 1.66 -20.45 -7.88
N ILE A 372 1.72 -20.80 -6.59
CA ILE A 372 1.09 -21.99 -6.00
C ILE A 372 0.14 -21.57 -4.89
N GLY A 373 -1.08 -22.07 -4.94
CA GLY A 373 -2.13 -21.85 -3.94
C GLY A 373 -3.12 -23.02 -3.88
N ALA A 374 -4.00 -23.04 -2.88
CA ALA A 374 -5.24 -23.80 -3.02
C ALA A 374 -6.18 -23.13 -4.03
N LEU A 375 -6.35 -21.81 -3.94
CA LEU A 375 -6.98 -21.02 -4.99
C LEU A 375 -6.12 -19.82 -5.33
N ASN A 376 -6.01 -19.52 -6.62
CA ASN A 376 -5.36 -18.31 -7.10
C ASN A 376 -6.39 -17.42 -7.81
N LEU A 377 -6.50 -16.17 -7.38
CA LEU A 377 -7.46 -15.18 -7.87
C LEU A 377 -6.69 -14.00 -8.49
N ILE A 378 -6.96 -13.71 -9.76
CA ILE A 378 -6.32 -12.63 -10.51
C ILE A 378 -7.39 -11.80 -11.22
N SER A 379 -7.32 -10.48 -11.08
CA SER A 379 -8.33 -9.60 -11.67
C SER A 379 -8.08 -9.27 -13.15
N ASP A 380 -6.83 -9.07 -13.59
CA ASP A 380 -6.58 -8.60 -14.96
C ASP A 380 -5.84 -9.63 -15.82
N LYS A 381 -4.55 -9.87 -15.55
CA LYS A 381 -3.71 -10.67 -16.44
C LYS A 381 -2.79 -11.60 -15.67
N GLN A 382 -2.59 -12.79 -16.21
CA GLN A 382 -1.61 -13.75 -15.74
C GLN A 382 -0.65 -14.09 -16.88
N GLU A 383 0.65 -13.93 -16.65
CA GLU A 383 1.73 -14.45 -17.48
C GLU A 383 2.63 -15.37 -16.64
N GLY A 384 2.93 -16.56 -17.17
CA GLY A 384 3.76 -17.56 -16.47
C GLY A 384 2.99 -18.81 -16.05
N ILE A 385 3.26 -19.35 -14.85
CA ILE A 385 2.74 -20.65 -14.39
C ILE A 385 1.91 -20.47 -13.12
N GLN A 386 0.73 -21.08 -13.10
CA GLN A 386 -0.18 -21.02 -11.95
C GLN A 386 -0.69 -22.42 -11.59
N ILE A 387 -0.53 -22.81 -10.33
CA ILE A 387 -0.96 -24.12 -9.81
C ILE A 387 -1.92 -23.89 -8.63
N GLY A 388 -3.16 -24.35 -8.77
CA GLY A 388 -4.22 -24.24 -7.79
C GLY A 388 -4.73 -25.62 -7.38
N LEU A 389 -4.58 -26.04 -6.11
CA LEU A 389 -5.10 -27.34 -5.66
C LEU A 389 -6.62 -27.46 -5.83
N GLY A 390 -7.35 -26.38 -5.56
CA GLY A 390 -8.76 -26.23 -5.94
C GLY A 390 -8.87 -25.69 -7.37
N GLY A 391 -8.25 -24.56 -7.66
CA GLY A 391 -8.37 -23.97 -9.00
C GLY A 391 -7.82 -22.58 -9.15
N ASN A 392 -7.86 -22.11 -10.39
CA ASN A 392 -7.34 -20.82 -10.81
C ASN A 392 -8.48 -19.99 -11.41
N ILE A 393 -8.62 -18.74 -10.98
CA ILE A 393 -9.65 -17.82 -11.45
C ILE A 393 -9.00 -16.52 -11.90
N ILE A 394 -9.04 -16.27 -13.21
CA ILE A 394 -8.46 -15.09 -13.85
C ILE A 394 -9.59 -14.34 -14.57
N LYS A 395 -10.03 -13.19 -14.05
CA LYS A 395 -11.15 -12.45 -14.66
C LYS A 395 -10.83 -11.90 -16.06
N GLY A 396 -9.55 -11.73 -16.40
CA GLY A 396 -9.10 -11.33 -17.72
C GLY A 396 -8.32 -12.42 -18.46
N LYS A 397 -7.08 -12.11 -18.86
CA LYS A 397 -6.32 -12.91 -19.81
C LYS A 397 -5.28 -13.79 -19.11
N SER A 398 -5.24 -15.06 -19.49
CA SER A 398 -4.15 -15.97 -19.12
C SER A 398 -3.24 -16.21 -20.31
N ARG A 399 -1.93 -16.15 -20.07
CA ARG A 399 -0.89 -16.58 -21.00
C ARG A 399 0.15 -17.45 -20.28
N GLY A 400 0.27 -18.71 -20.69
CA GLY A 400 1.21 -19.66 -20.07
C GLY A 400 0.54 -20.96 -19.63
N VAL A 401 0.82 -21.41 -18.41
CA VAL A 401 0.34 -22.71 -17.91
C VAL A 401 -0.52 -22.53 -16.66
N GLN A 402 -1.74 -23.04 -16.68
CA GLN A 402 -2.62 -23.16 -15.52
C GLN A 402 -2.88 -24.64 -15.21
N ILE A 403 -2.67 -25.03 -13.96
CA ILE A 403 -2.99 -26.35 -13.42
C ILE A 403 -3.95 -26.19 -12.25
N GLY A 404 -5.19 -26.65 -12.39
CA GLY A 404 -6.23 -26.62 -11.37
C GLY A 404 -6.62 -28.02 -10.94
N GLY A 405 -6.64 -28.33 -9.65
CA GLY A 405 -7.09 -29.66 -9.21
C GLY A 405 -8.56 -29.92 -9.55
N ILE A 406 -9.41 -28.90 -9.46
CA ILE A 406 -10.83 -28.95 -9.84
C ILE A 406 -11.05 -28.18 -11.13
N ALA A 407 -10.74 -26.88 -11.17
CA ALA A 407 -11.09 -26.05 -12.31
C ALA A 407 -10.14 -24.88 -12.61
N ASN A 408 -10.08 -24.49 -13.88
CA ASN A 408 -9.49 -23.22 -14.32
C ASN A 408 -10.56 -22.36 -15.00
N LEU A 409 -10.71 -21.11 -14.58
CA LEU A 409 -11.68 -20.15 -15.10
C LEU A 409 -10.94 -18.92 -15.62
N ASN A 410 -11.11 -18.58 -16.90
CA ASN A 410 -10.52 -17.38 -17.47
C ASN A 410 -11.43 -16.71 -18.51
N LYS A 411 -11.22 -15.42 -18.80
CA LYS A 411 -11.91 -14.76 -19.92
C LYS A 411 -11.27 -15.12 -21.24
N GLU A 412 -9.95 -15.01 -21.34
CA GLU A 412 -9.15 -15.43 -22.50
C GLU A 412 -8.01 -16.34 -22.03
N SER A 413 -7.68 -17.34 -22.84
CA SER A 413 -6.56 -18.26 -22.58
C SER A 413 -5.66 -18.36 -23.80
N ASP A 414 -4.35 -18.26 -23.57
CA ASP A 414 -3.30 -18.52 -24.56
C ASP A 414 -2.22 -19.40 -23.93
N GLY A 415 -2.37 -20.72 -24.05
CA GLY A 415 -1.43 -21.68 -23.45
C GLY A 415 -2.07 -22.99 -23.01
N LEU A 416 -1.60 -23.55 -21.90
CA LEU A 416 -2.03 -24.85 -21.38
C LEU A 416 -2.92 -24.69 -20.15
N ASN A 417 -4.17 -25.14 -20.23
CA ASN A 417 -5.09 -25.21 -19.11
C ASN A 417 -5.39 -26.67 -18.78
N ILE A 418 -4.91 -27.14 -17.63
CA ILE A 418 -5.06 -28.51 -17.15
C ILE A 418 -5.94 -28.46 -15.90
N ALA A 419 -7.09 -29.11 -15.94
CA ALA A 419 -8.00 -29.20 -14.81
C ALA A 419 -8.49 -30.62 -14.59
N GLY A 420 -8.68 -31.05 -13.33
CA GLY A 420 -9.26 -32.36 -13.04
C GLY A 420 -10.70 -32.48 -13.53
N LEU A 421 -11.52 -31.45 -13.29
CA LEU A 421 -12.93 -31.43 -13.70
C LEU A 421 -13.18 -30.50 -14.88
N ALA A 422 -12.90 -29.20 -14.75
CA ALA A 422 -13.42 -28.22 -15.70
C ALA A 422 -12.44 -27.12 -16.11
N ASN A 423 -12.32 -26.87 -17.41
CA ASN A 423 -11.74 -25.62 -17.93
C ASN A 423 -12.84 -24.77 -18.55
N TYR A 424 -12.92 -23.49 -18.18
CA TYR A 424 -13.92 -22.56 -18.72
C TYR A 424 -13.26 -21.28 -19.24
N THR A 425 -13.46 -21.00 -20.53
CA THR A 425 -12.98 -19.78 -21.19
C THR A 425 -14.14 -18.97 -21.77
N ALA A 426 -14.42 -17.80 -21.17
CA ALA A 426 -15.60 -17.00 -21.52
C ALA A 426 -15.56 -16.36 -22.93
N ALA A 427 -14.36 -16.17 -23.51
CA ALA A 427 -14.18 -15.54 -24.81
C ALA A 427 -13.39 -16.41 -25.80
N THR A 428 -12.05 -16.44 -25.72
CA THR A 428 -11.22 -17.18 -26.70
C THR A 428 -10.22 -18.08 -26.02
N ALA A 429 -10.20 -19.36 -26.42
CA ALA A 429 -9.20 -20.34 -25.98
C ALA A 429 -8.24 -20.68 -27.13
N ASN A 430 -6.99 -20.26 -26.97
CA ASN A 430 -5.84 -20.64 -27.80
C ASN A 430 -4.93 -21.55 -26.97
N GLY A 431 -4.40 -22.62 -27.58
CA GLY A 431 -3.59 -23.63 -26.89
C GLY A 431 -4.36 -24.88 -26.51
N LEU A 432 -4.03 -25.54 -25.40
CA LEU A 432 -4.62 -26.84 -25.00
C LEU A 432 -5.47 -26.67 -23.74
N GLN A 433 -6.69 -27.19 -23.75
CA GLN A 433 -7.51 -27.38 -22.56
C GLN A 433 -7.73 -28.87 -22.33
N THR A 434 -7.41 -29.36 -21.13
CA THR A 434 -7.63 -30.77 -20.76
C THR A 434 -8.29 -30.90 -19.41
N GLY A 435 -9.34 -31.72 -19.35
CA GLY A 435 -10.17 -31.97 -18.16
C GLY A 435 -11.42 -32.75 -18.53
N ALA A 436 -12.21 -33.19 -17.55
CA ALA A 436 -13.45 -33.92 -17.84
C ALA A 436 -14.41 -33.10 -18.71
N ILE A 437 -14.48 -31.78 -18.46
CA ILE A 437 -15.32 -30.83 -19.18
C ILE A 437 -14.45 -29.64 -19.63
N ASN A 438 -14.47 -29.33 -20.92
CA ASN A 438 -13.84 -28.12 -21.45
C ASN A 438 -14.88 -27.26 -22.14
N TYR A 439 -14.94 -25.97 -21.77
CA TYR A 439 -15.78 -24.97 -22.43
C TYR A 439 -14.94 -23.80 -22.92
N ALA A 440 -15.17 -23.38 -24.16
CA ALA A 440 -14.65 -22.13 -24.69
C ALA A 440 -15.67 -21.52 -25.66
N LYS A 441 -15.99 -20.23 -25.51
CA LYS A 441 -16.89 -19.57 -26.48
C LYS A 441 -16.33 -19.67 -27.91
N ASN A 442 -15.09 -19.23 -28.13
CA ASN A 442 -14.35 -19.41 -29.39
C ASN A 442 -13.13 -20.29 -29.15
N LEU A 443 -13.15 -21.52 -29.67
CA LEU A 443 -12.00 -22.43 -29.61
C LEU A 443 -11.14 -22.29 -30.88
N LYS A 444 -9.88 -21.89 -30.73
CA LYS A 444 -8.87 -21.95 -31.80
C LYS A 444 -7.79 -23.02 -31.56
N GLY A 445 -7.74 -23.54 -30.35
CA GLY A 445 -6.78 -24.54 -29.90
C GLY A 445 -7.31 -25.97 -29.91
N VAL A 446 -6.90 -26.76 -28.93
CA VAL A 446 -7.31 -28.16 -28.74
C VAL A 446 -8.03 -28.31 -27.41
N GLN A 447 -9.15 -29.03 -27.40
CA GLN A 447 -9.82 -29.50 -26.18
C GLN A 447 -9.73 -31.02 -26.10
N LEU A 448 -9.29 -31.55 -24.95
CA LEU A 448 -9.24 -32.98 -24.65
C LEU A 448 -10.04 -33.26 -23.39
N GLY A 449 -11.08 -34.08 -23.49
CA GLY A 449 -11.97 -34.32 -22.35
C GLY A 449 -13.08 -35.30 -22.63
N ILE A 450 -13.93 -35.55 -21.63
CA ILE A 450 -15.16 -36.34 -21.84
C ILE A 450 -16.16 -35.48 -22.62
N PHE A 451 -16.32 -34.23 -22.19
CA PHE A 451 -17.20 -33.25 -22.81
C PHE A 451 -16.39 -32.03 -23.27
N ASN A 452 -16.40 -31.76 -24.57
CA ASN A 452 -15.78 -30.57 -25.14
C ASN A 452 -16.86 -29.72 -25.80
N ILE A 453 -17.05 -28.50 -25.29
CA ILE A 453 -18.13 -27.61 -25.65
C ILE A 453 -17.54 -26.28 -26.13
N SER A 454 -18.09 -25.77 -27.22
CA SER A 454 -17.77 -24.44 -27.73
C SER A 454 -18.96 -23.80 -28.43
N ASP A 455 -18.96 -22.47 -28.58
CA ASP A 455 -19.94 -21.82 -29.45
C ASP A 455 -19.45 -21.90 -30.90
N GLU A 456 -18.20 -21.47 -31.13
CA GLU A 456 -17.50 -21.52 -32.42
C GLU A 456 -16.18 -22.30 -32.26
N ASN A 457 -15.87 -23.15 -33.24
CA ASN A 457 -14.75 -24.09 -33.16
C ASN A 457 -13.90 -24.11 -34.44
N ASP A 458 -12.87 -23.26 -34.43
CA ASP A 458 -11.77 -23.25 -35.41
C ASP A 458 -10.65 -24.22 -35.04
N GLY A 459 -10.75 -24.86 -33.87
CA GLY A 459 -9.75 -25.78 -33.32
C GLY A 459 -10.07 -27.26 -33.55
N TYR A 460 -9.62 -28.08 -32.61
CA TYR A 460 -9.89 -29.52 -32.55
C TYR A 460 -10.45 -29.89 -31.18
N SER A 461 -11.52 -30.69 -31.15
CA SER A 461 -12.07 -31.24 -29.91
C SER A 461 -11.95 -32.75 -29.97
N ILE A 462 -11.37 -33.37 -28.94
CA ILE A 462 -11.16 -34.82 -28.85
C ILE A 462 -11.79 -35.29 -27.55
N GLY A 463 -12.85 -36.06 -27.66
CA GLY A 463 -13.61 -36.50 -26.50
C GLY A 463 -14.74 -37.45 -26.82
N LEU A 464 -15.41 -37.92 -25.77
CA LEU A 464 -16.60 -38.75 -25.89
C LEU A 464 -17.72 -37.99 -26.59
N ILE A 465 -17.93 -36.74 -26.17
CA ILE A 465 -18.93 -35.82 -26.73
C ILE A 465 -18.25 -34.50 -27.06
N ASN A 466 -18.32 -34.11 -28.33
CA ASN A 466 -17.86 -32.82 -28.83
C ASN A 466 -19.04 -32.04 -29.40
N ILE A 467 -19.27 -30.83 -28.89
CA ILE A 467 -20.36 -29.95 -29.33
C ILE A 467 -19.78 -28.57 -29.63
N ALA A 468 -20.01 -28.08 -30.85
CA ALA A 468 -19.79 -26.68 -31.19
C ALA A 468 -21.13 -26.10 -31.64
N LEU A 469 -21.73 -25.17 -30.88
CA LEU A 469 -23.14 -24.74 -31.06
C LEU A 469 -23.44 -24.15 -32.45
N LYS A 470 -22.48 -23.45 -33.05
CA LYS A 470 -22.54 -22.93 -34.42
C LYS A 470 -21.69 -23.76 -35.39
N GLY A 471 -21.45 -25.01 -35.04
CA GLY A 471 -20.50 -25.90 -35.71
C GLY A 471 -21.16 -26.87 -36.68
N TYR A 472 -20.55 -28.05 -36.78
CA TYR A 472 -20.97 -29.16 -37.61
C TYR A 472 -21.97 -30.01 -36.85
N HIS A 473 -23.21 -30.07 -37.34
CA HIS A 473 -24.28 -30.91 -36.82
C HIS A 473 -24.90 -31.68 -37.97
N GLN A 474 -24.79 -33.00 -37.97
CA GLN A 474 -25.43 -33.82 -38.99
C GLN A 474 -26.07 -35.06 -38.39
N PHE A 475 -27.23 -35.41 -38.90
CA PHE A 475 -27.89 -36.67 -38.58
C PHE A 475 -27.94 -37.53 -39.82
N SER A 476 -27.31 -38.69 -39.78
CA SER A 476 -27.31 -39.64 -40.89
C SER A 476 -28.17 -40.85 -40.59
N VAL A 477 -28.98 -41.26 -41.56
CA VAL A 477 -29.70 -42.53 -41.57
C VAL A 477 -29.27 -43.31 -42.82
N GLY A 478 -28.84 -44.55 -42.65
CA GLY A 478 -28.32 -45.34 -43.77
C GLY A 478 -28.25 -46.83 -43.54
N THR A 479 -27.67 -47.52 -44.51
CA THR A 479 -27.41 -48.97 -44.49
C THR A 479 -25.96 -49.21 -44.90
N ASN A 480 -25.39 -50.32 -44.43
CA ASN A 480 -24.07 -50.78 -44.82
C ASN A 480 -24.02 -52.32 -44.89
N GLU A 481 -22.85 -52.88 -45.16
CA GLU A 481 -22.66 -54.33 -45.29
C GLU A 481 -22.83 -55.10 -43.96
N SER A 482 -22.71 -54.44 -42.82
CA SER A 482 -22.77 -55.05 -41.49
C SER A 482 -24.19 -55.01 -40.90
N THR A 483 -24.81 -53.84 -40.91
CA THR A 483 -26.12 -53.51 -40.32
C THR A 483 -27.05 -52.84 -41.33
N ARG A 484 -28.33 -53.22 -41.30
CA ARG A 484 -29.39 -52.74 -42.21
C ARG A 484 -29.82 -51.31 -41.89
N TYR A 485 -29.96 -50.99 -40.60
CA TYR A 485 -30.34 -49.65 -40.17
C TYR A 485 -29.18 -49.06 -39.38
N ASN A 486 -28.72 -47.88 -39.77
CA ASN A 486 -27.65 -47.14 -39.12
C ASN A 486 -28.10 -45.71 -38.88
N PHE A 487 -27.86 -45.24 -37.67
CA PHE A 487 -28.11 -43.88 -37.23
C PHE A 487 -26.79 -43.32 -36.73
N ALA A 488 -26.43 -42.11 -37.17
CA ALA A 488 -25.29 -41.43 -36.57
C ALA A 488 -25.58 -39.95 -36.39
N TYR A 489 -25.17 -39.43 -35.23
CA TYR A 489 -25.05 -38.00 -35.01
C TYR A 489 -23.58 -37.61 -35.17
N LYS A 490 -23.30 -36.62 -36.03
CA LYS A 490 -21.98 -36.05 -36.25
C LYS A 490 -21.97 -34.63 -35.67
N GLY A 491 -21.12 -34.39 -34.67
CA GLY A 491 -21.09 -33.15 -33.89
C GLY A 491 -19.68 -32.58 -33.73
N GLY A 492 -19.54 -31.25 -33.72
CA GLY A 492 -18.27 -30.57 -33.43
C GLY A 492 -17.83 -29.64 -34.55
N SER A 493 -16.61 -29.78 -35.08
CA SER A 493 -16.08 -28.93 -36.15
C SER A 493 -15.95 -29.71 -37.47
N LYS A 494 -16.00 -29.01 -38.60
CA LYS A 494 -15.69 -29.60 -39.92
C LYS A 494 -14.27 -30.14 -40.00
N ARG A 495 -13.35 -29.56 -39.21
CA ARG A 495 -11.94 -29.98 -39.14
C ARG A 495 -11.78 -31.35 -38.47
N LEU A 496 -12.64 -31.64 -37.48
CA LEU A 496 -12.72 -32.90 -36.76
C LEU A 496 -14.07 -32.97 -36.03
N TYR A 497 -14.99 -33.79 -36.53
CA TYR A 497 -16.28 -34.04 -35.87
C TYR A 497 -16.24 -35.39 -35.15
N ASN A 498 -16.91 -35.45 -34.01
CA ASN A 498 -17.22 -36.69 -33.31
C ASN A 498 -18.47 -37.32 -33.92
N MET A 499 -18.53 -38.65 -33.89
CA MET A 499 -19.65 -39.44 -34.38
C MET A 499 -20.19 -40.31 -33.24
N LEU A 500 -21.47 -40.17 -32.90
CA LEU A 500 -22.21 -41.12 -32.06
C LEU A 500 -23.00 -42.03 -32.99
N MET A 501 -22.72 -43.32 -32.97
CA MET A 501 -23.25 -44.27 -33.95
C MET A 501 -24.06 -45.36 -33.29
N PHE A 502 -25.18 -45.71 -33.89
CA PHE A 502 -26.00 -46.85 -33.52
C PHE A 502 -26.47 -47.60 -34.77
N GLY A 503 -26.34 -48.93 -34.77
CA GLY A 503 -26.75 -49.78 -35.88
C GLY A 503 -27.61 -50.95 -35.43
N MET A 504 -28.50 -51.45 -36.28
CA MET A 504 -29.32 -52.61 -35.96
C MET A 504 -29.68 -53.48 -37.18
N ASN A 505 -29.81 -54.77 -36.92
CA ASN A 505 -30.48 -55.76 -37.77
C ASN A 505 -31.69 -56.31 -37.00
N THR A 506 -32.87 -56.28 -37.62
CA THR A 506 -34.12 -56.71 -36.98
C THR A 506 -34.64 -58.07 -37.47
N LYS A 507 -34.11 -58.57 -38.59
CA LYS A 507 -34.54 -59.84 -39.19
C LYS A 507 -34.20 -61.01 -38.24
N PRO A 508 -35.15 -61.93 -37.97
CA PRO A 508 -34.87 -63.13 -37.18
C PRO A 508 -33.69 -63.92 -37.75
N SER A 509 -32.87 -64.52 -36.89
CA SER A 509 -31.59 -65.18 -37.19
C SER A 509 -30.42 -64.28 -37.60
N GLU A 510 -30.67 -62.99 -37.83
CA GLU A 510 -29.66 -61.97 -38.15
C GLU A 510 -29.66 -60.83 -37.10
N LYS A 511 -30.38 -60.96 -35.99
CA LYS A 511 -30.52 -59.87 -35.00
C LYS A 511 -29.15 -59.44 -34.50
N MET A 512 -28.91 -58.13 -34.47
CA MET A 512 -27.65 -57.54 -34.05
C MET A 512 -27.86 -56.06 -33.72
N TYR A 513 -27.18 -55.56 -32.70
CA TYR A 513 -27.15 -54.14 -32.37
C TYR A 513 -25.71 -53.67 -32.30
N THR A 514 -25.41 -52.49 -32.80
CA THR A 514 -24.09 -51.87 -32.70
C THR A 514 -24.21 -50.50 -32.06
N GLY A 515 -23.22 -50.14 -31.24
CA GLY A 515 -23.13 -48.83 -30.61
C GLY A 515 -21.67 -48.41 -30.55
N GLY A 516 -21.34 -47.19 -30.96
CA GLY A 516 -19.95 -46.80 -31.04
C GLY A 516 -19.69 -45.32 -31.23
N LEU A 517 -18.41 -45.02 -31.31
CA LEU A 517 -17.87 -43.68 -31.44
C LEU A 517 -16.94 -43.62 -32.65
N GLY A 518 -16.84 -42.44 -33.25
CA GLY A 518 -15.92 -42.20 -34.33
C GLY A 518 -15.49 -40.76 -34.44
N PHE A 519 -14.54 -40.53 -35.33
CA PHE A 519 -14.09 -39.21 -35.74
C PHE A 519 -14.03 -39.14 -37.25
N GLY A 520 -14.35 -37.97 -37.79
CA GLY A 520 -14.19 -37.71 -39.20
C GLY A 520 -13.83 -36.27 -39.50
N LYS A 521 -13.51 -36.01 -40.76
CA LYS A 521 -13.16 -34.68 -41.27
C LYS A 521 -13.93 -34.41 -42.54
N GLU A 522 -14.53 -33.22 -42.67
CA GLU A 522 -15.15 -32.79 -43.92
C GLU A 522 -14.09 -32.10 -44.79
N MET A 523 -13.82 -32.67 -45.97
CA MET A 523 -12.95 -32.08 -46.98
C MET A 523 -13.80 -31.64 -48.16
N SER A 524 -14.11 -30.34 -48.25
CA SER A 524 -14.87 -29.80 -49.39
C SER A 524 -14.04 -29.91 -50.68
N LEU A 525 -14.50 -30.69 -51.64
CA LEU A 525 -13.89 -30.84 -52.97
C LEU A 525 -14.45 -29.80 -53.95
N PHE A 526 -15.78 -29.66 -53.95
CA PHE A 526 -16.52 -28.69 -54.75
C PHE A 526 -17.66 -28.09 -53.91
N ARG A 527 -18.34 -27.06 -54.42
CA ARG A 527 -19.41 -26.35 -53.68
C ARG A 527 -20.52 -27.27 -53.12
N LYS A 528 -20.80 -28.40 -53.79
CA LYS A 528 -21.84 -29.38 -53.38
C LYS A 528 -21.28 -30.75 -53.00
N ILE A 529 -19.97 -30.97 -53.07
CA ILE A 529 -19.36 -32.30 -52.91
C ILE A 529 -18.25 -32.21 -51.87
N SER A 530 -18.31 -33.06 -50.85
CA SER A 530 -17.23 -33.24 -49.87
C SER A 530 -16.82 -34.71 -49.76
N LEU A 531 -15.53 -34.94 -49.50
CA LEU A 531 -15.02 -36.22 -49.07
C LEU A 531 -14.91 -36.22 -47.55
N ASN A 532 -15.33 -37.29 -46.91
CA ASN A 532 -15.47 -37.36 -45.46
C ASN A 532 -14.73 -38.59 -44.89
N PRO A 533 -13.39 -38.59 -44.78
CA PRO A 533 -12.68 -39.70 -44.16
C PRO A 533 -13.12 -39.87 -42.69
N GLU A 534 -13.54 -41.07 -42.33
CA GLU A 534 -14.14 -41.41 -41.03
C GLU A 534 -13.46 -42.65 -40.46
N ILE A 535 -13.16 -42.62 -39.16
CA ILE A 535 -12.69 -43.79 -38.40
C ILE A 535 -13.62 -44.00 -37.21
N SER A 536 -14.03 -45.24 -36.96
CA SER A 536 -14.94 -45.56 -35.86
C SER A 536 -14.62 -46.89 -35.20
N SER A 537 -15.09 -47.03 -33.96
CA SER A 537 -15.05 -48.27 -33.20
C SER A 537 -16.41 -48.51 -32.56
N GLN A 538 -16.99 -49.68 -32.81
CA GLN A 538 -18.36 -50.03 -32.41
C GLN A 538 -18.38 -51.34 -31.64
N LEU A 539 -19.07 -51.36 -30.51
CA LEU A 539 -19.43 -52.57 -29.80
C LEU A 539 -20.56 -53.29 -30.55
N VAL A 540 -20.42 -54.59 -30.76
CA VAL A 540 -21.39 -55.43 -31.47
C VAL A 540 -22.09 -56.38 -30.49
N TYR A 541 -23.34 -56.10 -30.19
CA TYR A 541 -24.19 -56.99 -29.42
C TYR A 541 -24.90 -57.99 -30.35
N GLN A 542 -24.51 -59.25 -30.21
CA GLN A 542 -25.03 -60.40 -30.96
C GLN A 542 -25.56 -61.49 -29.99
N GLY A 543 -26.27 -61.05 -28.94
CA GLY A 543 -26.91 -61.92 -27.95
C GLY A 543 -26.08 -62.20 -26.68
N SER A 544 -24.83 -61.74 -26.63
CA SER A 544 -23.99 -61.77 -25.44
C SER A 544 -23.26 -60.44 -25.25
N TRP A 545 -22.93 -60.13 -23.99
CA TRP A 545 -22.09 -59.01 -23.59
C TRP A 545 -20.58 -59.31 -23.71
N ALA A 546 -20.22 -60.38 -24.43
CA ALA A 546 -18.85 -60.65 -24.80
C ALA A 546 -18.24 -59.46 -25.57
N VAL A 547 -16.93 -59.28 -25.43
CA VAL A 547 -16.22 -58.21 -26.13
C VAL A 547 -16.18 -58.51 -27.62
N ASN A 548 -16.96 -57.74 -28.37
CA ASN A 548 -17.09 -57.80 -29.81
C ASN A 548 -16.91 -56.36 -30.34
N LEU A 549 -15.80 -56.09 -31.02
CA LEU A 549 -15.40 -54.74 -31.41
C LEU A 549 -15.19 -54.66 -32.92
N LEU A 550 -15.99 -53.84 -33.58
CA LEU A 550 -15.92 -53.55 -35.00
C LEU A 550 -15.24 -52.19 -35.21
N ASN A 551 -14.02 -52.21 -35.74
CA ASN A 551 -13.29 -51.00 -36.14
C ASN A 551 -13.48 -50.78 -37.63
N LYS A 552 -13.83 -49.56 -38.02
CA LYS A 552 -14.10 -49.20 -39.41
C LYS A 552 -13.31 -47.97 -39.82
N PHE A 553 -12.78 -48.00 -41.03
CA PHE A 553 -12.35 -46.82 -41.76
C PHE A 553 -13.25 -46.65 -42.99
N GLU A 554 -13.91 -45.50 -43.11
CA GLU A 554 -14.89 -45.21 -44.15
C GLU A 554 -14.43 -43.98 -44.96
N LEU A 555 -14.63 -44.01 -46.27
CA LEU A 555 -14.34 -42.88 -47.18
C LEU A 555 -15.61 -42.40 -47.91
N PRO A 556 -16.67 -41.96 -47.20
CA PRO A 556 -17.89 -41.47 -47.82
C PRO A 556 -17.66 -40.20 -48.64
N LEU A 557 -18.29 -40.16 -49.81
CA LEU A 557 -18.51 -38.96 -50.60
C LEU A 557 -19.89 -38.40 -50.26
N ASN A 558 -19.95 -37.15 -49.81
CA ASN A 558 -21.19 -36.44 -49.50
C ASN A 558 -21.57 -35.53 -50.67
N ILE A 559 -22.78 -35.70 -51.20
CA ILE A 559 -23.35 -34.89 -52.27
C ILE A 559 -24.53 -34.10 -51.70
N ARG A 560 -24.37 -32.79 -51.56
CA ARG A 560 -25.37 -31.87 -51.03
C ARG A 560 -26.46 -31.62 -52.06
N LEU A 561 -27.69 -32.03 -51.76
CA LEU A 561 -28.86 -31.85 -52.60
C LEU A 561 -29.51 -30.48 -52.36
N THR A 562 -29.73 -30.15 -51.09
CA THR A 562 -30.31 -28.87 -50.64
C THR A 562 -29.48 -28.30 -49.49
N LYS A 563 -29.88 -27.15 -48.94
CA LYS A 563 -29.22 -26.60 -47.74
C LYS A 563 -29.43 -27.43 -46.46
N TRP A 564 -30.34 -28.41 -46.47
CA TRP A 564 -30.71 -29.25 -45.31
C TRP A 564 -30.46 -30.74 -45.52
N LEU A 565 -30.20 -31.19 -46.76
CA LEU A 565 -30.15 -32.61 -47.12
C LEU A 565 -28.95 -32.92 -48.03
N ALA A 566 -28.30 -34.03 -47.74
CA ALA A 566 -27.24 -34.64 -48.55
C ALA A 566 -27.41 -36.15 -48.65
N ILE A 567 -26.84 -36.75 -49.70
CA ILE A 567 -26.63 -38.19 -49.81
C ILE A 567 -25.16 -38.46 -49.52
N GLN A 568 -24.88 -39.50 -48.74
CA GLN A 568 -23.52 -39.98 -48.48
C GLN A 568 -23.35 -41.42 -48.95
N GLY A 569 -22.15 -41.77 -49.42
CA GLY A 569 -21.78 -43.17 -49.60
C GLY A 569 -20.33 -43.35 -50.06
N GLY A 570 -19.75 -44.50 -49.76
CA GLY A 570 -18.37 -44.80 -50.09
C GLY A 570 -17.92 -46.18 -49.61
N PRO A 571 -16.68 -46.58 -49.94
CA PRO A 571 -16.11 -47.83 -49.48
C PRO A 571 -15.76 -47.76 -47.99
N SER A 572 -15.74 -48.94 -47.35
CA SER A 572 -15.26 -49.12 -45.98
C SER A 572 -14.23 -50.25 -45.89
N VAL A 573 -13.31 -50.14 -44.95
CA VAL A 573 -12.43 -51.23 -44.53
C VAL A 573 -12.73 -51.53 -43.07
N ASN A 574 -13.01 -52.79 -42.79
CA ASN A 574 -13.52 -53.22 -41.50
C ASN A 574 -12.58 -54.25 -40.88
N VAL A 575 -12.33 -54.11 -39.58
CA VAL A 575 -11.57 -55.07 -38.77
C VAL A 575 -12.39 -55.36 -37.51
N TYR A 576 -12.85 -56.60 -37.40
CA TYR A 576 -13.69 -57.07 -36.31
C TYR A 576 -12.92 -58.01 -35.40
N TYR A 577 -13.01 -57.76 -34.11
CA TYR A 577 -12.55 -58.64 -33.04
C TYR A 577 -13.75 -59.22 -32.30
N THR A 578 -13.80 -60.54 -32.10
CA THR A 578 -14.88 -61.19 -31.34
C THR A 578 -14.35 -62.18 -30.32
N LYS A 579 -14.99 -62.20 -29.14
CA LYS A 579 -14.85 -63.30 -28.17
C LYS A 579 -16.03 -64.28 -28.23
N GLN A 580 -17.06 -63.98 -29.01
CA GLN A 580 -18.22 -64.83 -29.19
C GLN A 580 -18.14 -65.55 -30.53
N ASN A 581 -18.04 -66.88 -30.45
CA ASN A 581 -17.90 -67.77 -31.60
C ASN A 581 -19.12 -68.66 -31.80
N THR A 582 -20.15 -68.52 -30.95
CA THR A 582 -21.37 -69.32 -30.98
C THR A 582 -22.60 -68.43 -31.10
N ARG A 583 -23.55 -68.88 -31.92
CA ARG A 583 -24.81 -68.17 -32.16
C ARG A 583 -25.70 -68.31 -30.93
N ILE A 584 -26.39 -67.22 -30.55
CA ILE A 584 -27.28 -67.20 -29.38
C ILE A 584 -28.67 -66.77 -29.85
N GLY A 585 -29.65 -67.67 -29.69
CA GLY A 585 -31.04 -67.41 -30.08
C GLY A 585 -31.18 -66.92 -31.52
N GLU A 586 -31.91 -65.83 -31.72
CA GLU A 586 -32.14 -65.22 -33.03
C GLU A 586 -31.05 -64.24 -33.47
N PHE A 587 -29.96 -64.10 -32.71
CA PHE A 587 -28.88 -63.19 -33.05
C PHE A 587 -27.93 -63.78 -34.09
N GLY A 588 -27.54 -62.98 -35.08
CA GLY A 588 -26.58 -63.37 -36.10
C GLY A 588 -25.13 -63.24 -35.59
N LEU A 589 -24.20 -64.02 -36.17
CA LEU A 589 -22.77 -63.87 -35.92
C LEU A 589 -22.12 -63.07 -37.05
N LEU A 590 -21.55 -61.90 -36.73
CA LEU A 590 -20.96 -61.03 -37.76
C LEU A 590 -19.79 -61.70 -38.49
N GLN A 591 -19.03 -62.54 -37.80
CA GLN A 591 -17.88 -63.30 -38.35
C GLN A 591 -18.27 -64.38 -39.37
N GLU A 592 -19.54 -64.80 -39.40
CA GLU A 592 -20.04 -65.74 -40.41
C GLU A 592 -20.43 -65.01 -41.71
N LYS A 593 -20.70 -63.71 -41.64
CA LYS A 593 -21.20 -62.91 -42.76
C LYS A 593 -20.08 -62.45 -43.71
N HIS A 594 -18.89 -62.19 -43.18
CA HIS A 594 -17.78 -61.54 -43.91
C HIS A 594 -16.44 -62.19 -43.55
N ARG A 595 -15.59 -62.53 -44.55
CA ARG A 595 -14.29 -63.19 -44.35
C ARG A 595 -13.24 -62.90 -45.44
N ASP A 596 -13.20 -61.68 -45.98
CA ASP A 596 -12.26 -61.38 -47.08
C ASP A 596 -10.80 -61.45 -46.63
N PHE A 597 -10.52 -61.01 -45.39
CA PHE A 597 -9.20 -61.03 -44.77
C PHE A 597 -9.23 -61.81 -43.46
N THR A 598 -8.26 -62.70 -43.28
CA THR A 598 -8.06 -63.46 -42.03
C THR A 598 -6.72 -63.11 -41.40
N PHE A 599 -6.66 -63.15 -40.08
CA PHE A 599 -5.46 -62.85 -39.30
C PHE A 599 -4.95 -64.13 -38.64
N LYS A 600 -3.70 -64.12 -38.15
CA LYS A 600 -3.12 -65.26 -37.41
C LYS A 600 -3.96 -65.65 -36.18
N ASP A 601 -4.56 -64.67 -35.52
CA ASP A 601 -5.53 -64.89 -34.45
C ASP A 601 -6.94 -64.99 -35.06
N SER A 602 -7.58 -66.15 -34.93
CA SER A 602 -8.90 -66.46 -35.48
C SER A 602 -10.03 -65.62 -34.88
N ARG A 603 -9.77 -64.86 -33.81
CA ARG A 603 -10.70 -63.88 -33.24
C ARG A 603 -10.84 -62.61 -34.07
N TYR A 604 -9.90 -62.37 -35.00
CA TYR A 604 -9.95 -61.22 -35.89
C TYR A 604 -10.41 -61.61 -37.29
N THR A 605 -11.23 -60.77 -37.90
CA THR A 605 -11.68 -60.93 -39.28
C THR A 605 -11.82 -59.56 -39.91
N GLY A 606 -11.42 -59.43 -41.17
CA GLY A 606 -11.52 -58.19 -41.91
C GLY A 606 -12.25 -58.36 -43.24
N TRP A 607 -12.82 -57.28 -43.74
CA TRP A 607 -13.48 -57.25 -45.05
C TRP A 607 -13.54 -55.84 -45.63
N ILE A 608 -13.73 -55.78 -46.96
CA ILE A 608 -14.07 -54.54 -47.65
C ILE A 608 -15.60 -54.41 -47.66
N GLY A 609 -16.10 -53.25 -47.27
CA GLY A 609 -17.52 -52.96 -47.20
C GLY A 609 -17.90 -51.69 -47.94
N TRP A 610 -19.12 -51.23 -47.68
CA TRP A 610 -19.69 -50.04 -48.29
C TRP A 610 -20.73 -49.42 -47.37
N ASN A 611 -20.90 -48.11 -47.44
CA ASN A 611 -21.98 -47.42 -46.76
C ASN A 611 -22.77 -46.56 -47.75
N VAL A 612 -24.07 -46.43 -47.50
CA VAL A 612 -24.93 -45.46 -48.21
C VAL A 612 -25.99 -44.94 -47.26
N GLY A 613 -26.31 -43.64 -47.35
CA GLY A 613 -27.31 -43.05 -46.48
C GLY A 613 -27.71 -41.64 -46.87
N LEU A 614 -28.76 -41.16 -46.20
CA LEU A 614 -29.22 -39.79 -46.23
C LEU A 614 -28.68 -39.05 -45.00
N VAL A 615 -28.33 -37.79 -45.19
CA VAL A 615 -27.79 -36.92 -44.15
C VAL A 615 -28.62 -35.65 -44.08
N VAL A 616 -29.09 -35.31 -42.88
CA VAL A 616 -29.67 -34.01 -42.55
C VAL A 616 -28.54 -33.11 -42.07
N LEU A 617 -28.41 -31.93 -42.69
CA LEU A 617 -27.30 -30.97 -42.52
C LEU A 617 -27.59 -29.85 -41.53
#